data_AF-A0A1H3Q723-F1
#
_entry.id   AF-A0A1H3Q723-F1
#
_cell.length_a   1.000
_cell.length_b   1.000
_cell.length_c   1.000
_cell.angle_alpha   90.00
_cell.angle_beta   90.00
_cell.angle_gamma   90.00
#
_symmetry.space_group_name_H-M   'P 1'
#
loop_
_entity.id
_entity.type
_entity.pdbx_description
1 polymer ?
#
loop_
_entity_poly.entity_id
_entity_poly.type
_entity_poly.pdbx_seq_one_letter_code
_entity_poly.pdbx_strand_id
1 'polypeptide(L)' 'MPSIRRPTLIFAAAFALAAGFAGSATAQRNCSICTGIYDNCMAKPDASEFECVLEHNRCAKSLGCPFKPQT' A
#
# COMPACT_ATOMS: atom_id res chain seq x y z
N MET A 1 21.60 -12.47 48.44
CA MET A 1 21.20 -11.19 47.81
C MET A 1 20.94 -11.43 46.33
N PRO A 2 19.69 -11.59 45.86
CA PRO A 2 19.41 -11.67 44.43
C PRO A 2 19.33 -10.26 43.84
N SER A 3 20.21 -10.01 42.86
CA SER A 3 20.29 -8.77 42.09
C SER A 3 19.07 -8.66 41.17
N ILE A 4 18.12 -7.79 41.52
CA ILE A 4 17.01 -7.40 40.67
C ILE A 4 17.55 -6.39 39.65
N ARG A 5 17.94 -6.88 38.47
CA ARG A 5 18.26 -6.01 37.34
C ARG A 5 16.94 -5.51 36.73
N ARG A 6 16.65 -4.24 36.94
CA ARG A 6 15.54 -3.50 36.32
C ARG A 6 15.75 -3.45 34.79
N PRO A 7 14.79 -3.86 33.95
CA PRO A 7 14.86 -3.55 32.54
C PRO A 7 14.45 -2.10 32.32
N THR A 8 15.44 -1.31 31.93
CA THR A 8 15.37 0.09 31.53
C THR A 8 14.73 0.20 30.14
N LEU A 9 13.62 0.93 30.06
CA LEU A 9 13.19 1.85 28.99
C LEU A 9 13.27 1.44 27.51
N ILE A 10 12.08 1.53 26.88
CA ILE A 10 11.78 2.20 25.60
C ILE A 10 12.60 1.77 24.38
N PHE A 11 11.96 1.13 23.40
CA PHE A 11 12.20 1.48 21.99
C PHE A 11 10.92 1.28 21.17
N ALA A 12 10.43 2.42 20.67
CA ALA A 12 9.44 2.50 19.61
C ALA A 12 9.94 1.74 18.38
N ALA A 13 9.20 0.72 17.95
CA ALA A 13 9.33 0.17 16.61
C ALA A 13 8.26 0.82 15.75
N ALA A 14 8.59 1.99 15.20
CA ALA A 14 7.96 2.46 13.99
C ALA A 14 8.23 1.40 12.91
N PHE A 15 7.21 0.67 12.48
CA PHE A 15 7.34 -0.25 11.36
C PHE A 15 7.46 0.58 10.07
N ALA A 16 8.71 0.87 9.75
CA ALA A 16 9.11 1.46 8.50
C ALA A 16 9.12 0.39 7.39
N LEU A 17 8.41 0.74 6.32
CA LEU A 17 8.80 0.58 4.92
C LEU A 17 8.53 -0.74 4.17
N ALA A 18 7.99 -0.48 2.98
CA ALA A 18 8.33 -1.06 1.69
C ALA A 18 7.56 -2.32 1.25
N ALA A 19 6.49 -2.04 0.50
CA ALA A 19 6.33 -2.72 -0.78
C ALA A 19 6.27 -1.64 -1.86
N GLY A 20 7.46 -1.23 -2.34
CA GLY A 20 7.55 -0.60 -3.63
C GLY A 20 7.11 -1.61 -4.68
N PHE A 21 5.93 -1.42 -5.27
CA PHE A 21 5.61 -2.08 -6.52
C PHE A 21 6.13 -1.19 -7.65
N ALA A 22 7.36 -1.49 -8.06
CA ALA A 22 7.86 -1.12 -9.37
C ALA A 22 6.96 -1.80 -10.42
N GLY A 23 5.89 -1.10 -10.82
CA GLY A 23 5.10 -1.45 -11.99
C GLY A 23 5.86 -1.07 -13.26
N SER A 24 6.93 -1.78 -13.57
CA SER A 24 7.54 -1.75 -14.90
C SER A 24 6.66 -2.57 -15.84
N ALA A 25 5.72 -1.95 -16.55
CA ALA A 25 5.02 -2.61 -17.64
C ALA A 25 4.66 -1.60 -18.73
N THR A 26 5.55 -1.56 -19.73
CA THR A 26 5.32 -1.34 -21.17
C THR A 26 3.98 -0.72 -21.59
N ALA A 27 4.07 0.36 -22.36
CA ALA A 27 3.00 1.14 -22.99
C ALA A 27 2.00 0.34 -23.86
N GLN A 28 1.18 -0.49 -23.22
CA GLN A 28 -0.10 -0.98 -23.71
C GLN A 28 -1.11 -0.46 -22.68
N ARG A 29 -2.01 0.46 -23.04
CA ARG A 29 -2.96 1.09 -22.09
C ARG A 29 -4.00 0.08 -21.58
N ASN A 30 -3.56 -0.87 -20.77
CA ASN A 30 -4.37 -1.88 -20.15
C ASN A 30 -4.83 -1.35 -18.79
N CYS A 31 -6.00 -0.71 -18.77
CA CYS A 31 -6.63 -0.23 -17.54
C CYS A 31 -6.86 -1.34 -16.50
N SER A 32 -6.84 -2.61 -16.92
CA SER A 32 -6.87 -3.78 -16.06
C SER A 32 -5.68 -3.86 -15.09
N ILE A 33 -4.54 -3.23 -15.41
CA ILE A 33 -3.40 -3.11 -14.49
C ILE A 33 -3.81 -2.32 -13.24
N CYS A 34 -4.56 -1.23 -13.41
CA CYS A 34 -5.03 -0.42 -12.28
C CYS A 34 -6.05 -1.17 -11.43
N THR A 35 -6.90 -1.98 -12.06
CA THR A 35 -7.79 -2.91 -11.35
C THR A 35 -7.01 -3.93 -10.53
N GLY A 36 -5.95 -4.53 -11.09
CA GLY A 36 -5.09 -5.46 -10.35
C GLY A 36 -4.37 -4.80 -9.16
N ILE A 37 -4.00 -3.52 -9.25
CA ILE A 37 -3.46 -2.74 -8.12
C ILE A 37 -4.51 -2.57 -7.02
N TYR A 38 -5.75 -2.26 -7.39
CA TYR A 38 -6.86 -2.15 -6.46
C TYR A 38 -7.15 -3.48 -5.76
N ASP A 39 -7.27 -4.58 -6.51
CA ASP A 39 -7.58 -5.90 -5.98
C ASP A 39 -6.47 -6.41 -5.03
N ASN A 40 -5.21 -6.20 -5.40
CA ASN A 40 -4.08 -6.55 -4.54
C ASN A 40 -4.04 -5.69 -3.26
N CYS A 41 -4.47 -4.43 -3.34
CA CYS A 41 -4.61 -3.59 -2.17
C CYS A 41 -5.76 -4.09 -1.27
N MET A 42 -6.92 -4.39 -1.84
CA MET A 42 -8.09 -4.96 -1.13
C MET A 42 -7.82 -6.33 -0.51
N ALA A 43 -6.90 -7.11 -1.06
CA ALA A 43 -6.48 -8.39 -0.51
C ALA A 43 -5.69 -8.25 0.80
N LYS A 44 -5.23 -7.03 1.15
CA LYS A 44 -4.52 -6.80 2.42
C LYS A 44 -5.54 -6.58 3.55
N PRO A 45 -5.37 -7.26 4.70
CA PRO A 45 -6.31 -7.17 5.82
C PRO A 45 -6.36 -5.79 6.48
N ASP A 46 -5.30 -4.99 6.37
CA ASP A 46 -5.20 -3.65 6.97
C ASP A 46 -5.38 -2.51 5.96
N ALA A 47 -5.64 -2.81 4.68
CA ALA A 47 -5.79 -1.77 3.68
C ALA A 47 -7.17 -1.11 3.77
N SER A 48 -7.17 0.22 3.77
CA SER A 48 -8.40 1.01 3.65
C SER A 48 -8.83 1.10 2.19
N GLU A 49 -10.15 1.09 1.97
CA GLU A 49 -10.72 1.31 0.63
C GLU A 49 -10.23 2.61 0.00
N PHE A 50 -10.14 3.66 0.80
CA PHE A 50 -9.60 4.95 0.37
C PHE A 50 -8.19 4.82 -0.21
N GLU A 51 -7.30 4.07 0.45
CA GLU A 51 -5.93 3.89 0.00
C GLU A 51 -5.88 3.09 -1.31
N CYS A 52 -6.70 2.04 -1.42
CA CYS A 52 -6.77 1.23 -2.63
C CYS A 52 -7.34 2.01 -3.82
N VAL A 53 -8.37 2.83 -3.59
CA VAL A 53 -8.90 3.72 -4.63
C VAL A 53 -7.87 4.78 -5.04
N LEU A 54 -7.09 5.32 -4.08
CA LEU A 54 -6.03 6.27 -4.37
C LEU A 54 -4.97 5.66 -5.30
N GLU A 55 -4.51 4.45 -5.02
CA GLU A 55 -3.52 3.73 -5.81
C GLU A 55 -4.05 3.36 -7.20
N HIS A 56 -5.30 2.90 -7.30
CA HIS A 56 -5.99 2.72 -8.59
C HIS A 56 -6.00 4.02 -9.39
N ASN A 57 -6.41 5.13 -8.75
CA ASN A 57 -6.57 6.41 -9.42
C ASN A 57 -5.22 7.00 -9.85
N ARG A 58 -4.15 6.78 -9.10
CA ARG A 58 -2.78 7.14 -9.52
C ARG A 58 -2.36 6.40 -10.79
N CYS A 59 -2.61 5.10 -10.86
CA CYS A 59 -2.38 4.30 -12.07
C CYS A 59 -3.27 4.80 -13.23
N ALA A 60 -4.56 4.99 -12.96
CA ALA A 60 -5.53 5.37 -13.98
C ALA A 60 -5.22 6.75 -14.59
N LYS A 61 -4.75 7.71 -13.78
CA LYS A 61 -4.33 9.03 -14.24
C LYS A 61 -3.20 8.95 -15.27
N SER A 62 -2.19 8.12 -15.02
CA SER A 62 -1.03 7.96 -15.89
C SER A 62 -1.38 7.26 -17.21
N LEU A 63 -2.39 6.40 -17.20
CA LEU A 63 -2.83 5.62 -18.37
C LEU A 63 -4.05 6.22 -19.11
N GLY A 64 -4.69 7.26 -18.57
CA GLY A 64 -5.93 7.83 -19.11
C GLY A 64 -7.14 6.90 -18.93
N CYS A 65 -7.18 6.14 -17.85
CA CYS A 65 -8.23 5.19 -17.51
C CYS A 65 -9.29 5.80 -16.59
N PRO A 66 -10.49 5.19 -16.49
CA PRO A 66 -11.52 5.65 -15.57
C PRO A 66 -11.10 5.53 -14.10
N PHE A 67 -11.41 6.57 -13.34
CA PHE A 67 -11.20 6.60 -11.89
C PHE A 67 -12.27 5.77 -11.16
N LYS A 68 -11.89 5.19 -10.03
CA LYS A 68 -12.83 4.60 -9.07
C LYS A 68 -13.34 5.70 -8.13
N PRO A 69 -14.64 5.75 -7.81
CA PRO A 69 -15.17 6.65 -6.79
C PRO A 69 -14.65 6.25 -5.40
N GLN A 70 -14.40 7.26 -4.56
CA GLN A 70 -14.11 7.06 -3.13
C GLN A 70 -15.45 7.26 -2.41
N THR A 71 -15.95 6.21 -1.76
CA THR A 71 -17.22 6.22 -1.00
C THR A 71 -17.03 6.62 0.45
#